data_AF-A0A930QNA9-F1
#
_entry.id   AF-A0A930QNA9-F1
#
_cell.length_a   1.000
_cell.length_b   1.000
_cell.length_c   1.000
_cell.angle_alpha   90.00
_cell.angle_beta   90.00
_cell.angle_gamma   90.00
#
_symmetry.space_group_name_H-M   'P 1'
#
loop_
_entity.id
_entity.type
_entity.pdbx_description
1 polymer ?
#
loop_
_entity_poly.entity_id
_entity_poly.type
_entity_poly.pdbx_seq_one_letter_code
_entity_poly.pdbx_strand_id
1 'polypeptide(L)'
;MAETIRGKGVISGIAVGQVLLAGQNLDGYLAAYKAGAVDEEQEKANVAIAAVTETLLTTIERLRKEEQTEQAAILEAHRMMVQDPMMAENITAKIAATGSAPQGILDAANEQAQLFEQMEDEYFAARAVDLRDVGKRIAKYVLGVKEPEIGSSQVILVGEEIEPSVVAGMPTEQIAGVILGSGSATSHVVIIAKARAIPTVLGIGDKISLISDGDEVILDGSRGDIVIRPTEEERSLYETKIEEQKKLAAHYAALKDLPAVTKDGARVELTANIGTHMDVDNALTYGAEGVGLFRSEFIFMGSTTIPTEEDQFKAYRAAVEKCGGNICVIRTMDIGGDKPLPYLNIDPEENPFLGYRALRISLDRHDLFLPQIKAILRAGLYG
;
A
#
# COMPACT_ATOMS: atom_id res chain seq x y z
N MET A 1 34.12 3.24 -1.43
CA MET A 1 34.03 3.19 -2.91
C MET A 1 32.55 3.12 -3.25
N ALA A 2 32.12 3.81 -4.31
CA ALA A 2 30.74 3.72 -4.76
C ALA A 2 30.44 2.28 -5.19
N GLU A 3 29.29 1.78 -4.78
CA GLU A 3 28.86 0.42 -5.09
C GLU A 3 27.47 0.46 -5.70
N THR A 4 27.30 -0.21 -6.84
CA THR A 4 26.00 -0.31 -7.49
C THR A 4 25.43 -1.71 -7.27
N ILE A 5 24.28 -1.76 -6.62
CA ILE A 5 23.47 -2.98 -6.51
C ILE A 5 22.20 -2.82 -7.33
N ARG A 6 21.57 -3.95 -7.64
CA ARG A 6 20.35 -3.97 -8.45
C ARG A 6 19.33 -4.91 -7.83
N GLY A 7 18.12 -4.39 -7.67
CA GLY A 7 16.92 -5.13 -7.29
C GLY A 7 15.85 -5.06 -8.36
N LYS A 8 14.61 -5.32 -7.97
CA LYS A 8 13.41 -5.18 -8.81
C LYS A 8 12.78 -3.81 -8.56
N GLY A 9 12.84 -2.92 -9.55
CA GLY A 9 12.08 -1.67 -9.52
C GLY A 9 10.58 -1.92 -9.58
N VAL A 10 9.82 -1.31 -8.67
CA VAL A 10 8.35 -1.50 -8.57
C VAL A 10 7.59 -0.19 -8.70
N ILE A 11 8.15 0.90 -8.20
CA ILE A 11 7.59 2.26 -8.36
C ILE A 11 8.67 3.12 -9.00
N SER A 12 8.38 3.66 -10.17
CA SER A 12 9.32 4.45 -10.97
C SER A 12 9.67 5.79 -10.33
N GLY A 13 10.83 6.32 -10.71
CA GLY A 13 11.35 7.62 -10.25
C GLY A 13 12.77 7.50 -9.75
N ILE A 14 13.47 8.63 -9.69
CA ILE A 14 14.83 8.72 -9.18
C ILE A 14 14.81 9.51 -7.87
N ALA A 15 15.36 8.92 -6.82
CA ALA A 15 15.49 9.54 -5.51
C ALA A 15 16.96 9.61 -5.10
N VAL A 16 17.33 10.68 -4.41
CA VAL A 16 18.64 10.85 -3.79
C VAL A 16 18.41 11.26 -2.36
N GLY A 17 19.04 10.57 -1.41
CA GLY A 17 18.84 10.86 0.00
C GLY A 17 19.77 10.07 0.91
N GLN A 18 19.76 10.46 2.17
CA GLN A 18 20.46 9.73 3.23
C GLN A 18 19.62 8.50 3.61
N VAL A 19 20.30 7.38 3.82
CA VAL A 19 19.67 6.15 4.27
C VAL A 19 19.20 6.32 5.71
N LEU A 20 17.96 5.92 5.94
CA LEU A 20 17.45 5.62 7.26
C LEU A 20 17.12 4.13 7.31
N LEU A 21 17.89 3.38 8.12
CA LEU A 21 17.61 1.96 8.31
C LEU A 21 16.33 1.78 9.14
N ALA A 22 15.32 1.20 8.50
CA ALA A 22 14.07 0.80 9.11
C ALA A 22 14.08 -0.71 9.44
N GLY A 23 13.27 -1.11 10.43
CA GLY A 23 13.32 -2.48 10.95
C GLY A 23 14.54 -2.74 11.84
N GLN A 24 14.76 -1.89 12.85
CA GLN A 24 15.88 -2.06 13.80
C GLN A 24 15.87 -3.47 14.42
N ASN A 25 17.03 -4.13 14.39
CA ASN A 25 17.20 -5.39 15.10
C ASN A 25 17.13 -5.15 16.61
N LEU A 26 16.12 -5.74 17.26
CA LEU A 26 15.89 -5.62 18.70
C LEU A 26 16.85 -6.48 19.54
N ASP A 27 17.61 -7.40 18.94
CA ASP A 27 18.47 -8.36 19.65
C ASP A 27 19.42 -7.68 20.64
N GLY A 28 20.05 -6.57 20.24
CA GLY A 28 20.96 -5.82 21.11
C GLY A 28 20.24 -5.16 22.30
N TYR A 29 19.03 -4.65 22.08
CA TYR A 29 18.20 -4.05 23.12
C TYR A 29 17.66 -5.13 24.08
N LEU A 30 17.23 -6.27 23.54
CA LEU A 30 16.78 -7.43 24.32
C LEU A 30 17.90 -7.98 25.19
N ALA A 31 19.12 -8.11 24.65
CA ALA A 31 20.29 -8.58 25.40
C ALA A 31 20.71 -7.61 26.52
N ALA A 32 20.52 -6.31 26.32
CA ALA A 32 20.80 -5.29 27.32
C ALA A 32 19.66 -5.12 28.36
N TYR A 33 18.47 -5.65 28.07
CA TYR A 33 17.29 -5.50 28.91
C TYR A 33 17.47 -6.22 30.25
N LYS A 34 17.14 -5.52 31.35
CA LYS A 34 17.15 -6.09 32.70
C LYS A 34 15.72 -6.16 33.21
N ALA A 35 15.19 -7.37 33.25
CA ALA A 35 13.87 -7.64 33.78
C ALA A 35 13.78 -7.34 35.29
N GLY A 36 12.66 -6.76 35.69
CA GLY A 36 12.25 -6.58 37.08
C GLY A 36 11.47 -7.78 37.61
N ALA A 37 10.63 -7.55 38.62
CA ALA A 37 9.67 -8.56 39.06
C ALA A 37 8.57 -8.76 37.99
N VAL A 38 7.95 -9.94 37.94
CA VAL A 38 6.93 -10.27 36.93
C VAL A 38 5.78 -9.26 36.93
N ASP A 39 5.34 -8.80 38.11
CA ASP A 39 4.28 -7.79 38.22
C ASP A 39 4.70 -6.43 37.64
N GLU A 40 5.98 -6.05 37.78
CA GLU A 40 6.53 -4.83 37.18
C GLU A 40 6.63 -4.95 35.65
N GLU A 41 7.00 -6.14 35.15
CA GLU A 41 7.05 -6.43 33.72
C GLU A 41 5.66 -6.43 33.07
N GLN A 42 4.65 -6.97 33.77
CA GLN A 42 3.26 -6.90 33.33
C GLN A 42 2.76 -5.44 33.27
N GLU A 43 3.09 -4.63 34.27
CA GLU A 43 2.70 -3.21 34.27
C GLU A 43 3.38 -2.44 33.13
N LYS A 44 4.67 -2.69 32.86
CA LYS A 44 5.36 -2.11 31.69
C LYS A 44 4.68 -2.46 30.38
N ALA A 45 4.22 -3.71 30.22
CA ALA A 45 3.51 -4.14 29.02
C ALA A 45 2.15 -3.44 28.88
N ASN A 46 1.38 -3.30 29.96
CA ASN A 46 0.10 -2.58 29.95
C ASN A 46 0.26 -1.10 29.57
N VAL A 47 1.27 -0.43 30.14
CA VAL A 47 1.59 0.96 29.80
C VAL A 47 2.00 1.08 28.32
N ALA A 48 2.80 0.13 27.82
CA ALA A 48 3.21 0.11 26.41
C ALA A 48 2.03 -0.07 25.46
N ILE A 49 1.11 -1.01 25.76
CA ILE A 49 -0.11 -1.23 24.99
C ILE A 49 -0.96 0.04 24.91
N ALA A 50 -1.15 0.72 26.04
CA ALA A 50 -1.92 1.96 26.10
C ALA A 50 -1.27 3.08 25.25
N ALA A 51 0.03 3.30 25.42
CA ALA A 51 0.76 4.35 24.70
C ALA A 51 0.84 4.09 23.19
N VAL A 52 1.05 2.83 22.78
CA VAL A 52 1.02 2.44 21.36
C VAL A 52 -0.38 2.65 20.77
N THR A 53 -1.43 2.31 21.51
CA THR A 53 -2.82 2.55 21.09
C THR A 53 -3.08 4.03 20.82
N GLU A 54 -2.66 4.92 21.73
CA GLU A 54 -2.80 6.37 21.57
C GLU A 54 -2.01 6.90 20.37
N THR A 55 -0.79 6.41 20.17
CA THR A 55 0.06 6.78 19.02
C THR A 55 -0.59 6.35 17.70
N LEU A 56 -1.20 5.17 17.64
CA LEU A 56 -1.95 4.72 16.46
C LEU A 56 -3.17 5.59 16.21
N LEU A 57 -3.95 5.93 17.25
CA LEU A 57 -5.12 6.81 17.14
C LEU A 57 -4.76 8.18 16.54
N THR A 58 -3.73 8.84 17.08
CA THR A 58 -3.29 10.15 16.59
C THR A 58 -2.86 10.09 15.12
N THR A 59 -2.16 9.01 14.72
CA THR A 59 -1.73 8.79 13.33
C THR A 59 -2.94 8.54 12.41
N ILE A 60 -3.89 7.71 12.84
CA ILE A 60 -5.13 7.43 12.09
C ILE A 60 -5.93 8.72 11.85
N GLU A 61 -6.08 9.54 12.88
CA GLU A 61 -6.79 10.82 12.77
C GLU A 61 -6.11 11.79 11.79
N ARG A 62 -4.76 11.84 11.80
CA ARG A 62 -3.99 12.61 10.84
C ARG A 62 -4.21 12.12 9.41
N LEU A 63 -4.08 10.82 9.17
CA LEU A 63 -4.27 10.23 7.84
C LEU A 63 -5.68 10.45 7.29
N ARG A 64 -6.71 10.36 8.16
CA ARG A 64 -8.10 10.66 7.77
C ARG A 64 -8.28 12.12 7.36
N LYS A 65 -7.61 13.07 8.03
CA LYS A 65 -7.64 14.50 7.65
C LYS A 65 -6.94 14.76 6.32
N GLU A 66 -5.92 13.97 5.99
CA GLU A 66 -5.18 14.01 4.73
C GLU A 66 -5.85 13.17 3.61
N GLU A 67 -7.09 12.71 3.82
CA GLU A 67 -7.86 11.88 2.87
C GLU A 67 -7.19 10.53 2.50
N GLN A 68 -6.22 10.08 3.30
CA GLN A 68 -5.51 8.81 3.14
C GLN A 68 -6.30 7.65 3.79
N THR A 69 -7.49 7.38 3.26
CA THR A 69 -8.48 6.45 3.85
C THR A 69 -8.00 5.00 3.91
N GLU A 70 -7.29 4.52 2.89
CA GLU A 70 -6.74 3.15 2.83
C GLU A 70 -5.64 2.94 3.88
N GLN A 71 -4.72 3.90 4.00
CA GLN A 71 -3.65 3.89 4.99
C GLN A 71 -4.20 3.95 6.42
N ALA A 72 -5.23 4.78 6.63
CA ALA A 72 -5.92 4.86 7.91
C ALA A 72 -6.58 3.51 8.27
N ALA A 73 -7.14 2.79 7.30
CA ALA A 73 -7.76 1.48 7.53
C ALA A 73 -6.72 0.40 7.95
N ILE A 74 -5.51 0.44 7.38
CA ILE A 74 -4.42 -0.47 7.78
C ILE A 74 -4.03 -0.23 9.24
N LEU A 75 -3.81 1.04 9.64
CA LEU A 75 -3.47 1.36 11.04
C LEU A 75 -4.62 1.11 12.02
N GLU A 76 -5.87 1.27 11.57
CA GLU A 76 -7.05 0.90 12.35
C GLU A 76 -7.06 -0.59 12.67
N ALA A 77 -6.72 -1.45 11.70
CA ALA A 77 -6.58 -2.89 11.92
C ALA A 77 -5.47 -3.20 12.94
N HIS A 78 -4.31 -2.54 12.84
CA HIS A 78 -3.24 -2.67 13.83
C HIS A 78 -3.70 -2.25 15.23
N ARG A 79 -4.46 -1.15 15.34
CA ARG A 79 -5.02 -0.71 16.63
C ARG A 79 -5.96 -1.76 17.22
N MET A 80 -6.82 -2.35 16.40
CA MET A 80 -7.71 -3.43 16.84
C MET A 80 -6.94 -4.64 17.35
N MET A 81 -5.80 -4.99 16.72
CA MET A 81 -4.93 -6.07 17.20
C MET A 81 -4.25 -5.75 18.54
N VAL A 82 -3.77 -4.51 18.73
CA VAL A 82 -3.19 -4.07 20.02
C VAL A 82 -4.21 -4.14 21.15
N GLN A 83 -5.47 -3.82 20.85
CA GLN A 83 -6.58 -3.80 21.81
C GLN A 83 -7.28 -5.16 21.96
N ASP A 84 -6.83 -6.21 21.28
CA ASP A 84 -7.43 -7.54 21.35
C ASP A 84 -7.21 -8.14 22.76
N PRO A 85 -8.28 -8.44 23.52
CA PRO A 85 -8.17 -9.07 24.83
C PRO A 85 -7.38 -10.39 24.80
N MET A 86 -7.51 -11.18 23.73
CA MET A 86 -6.79 -12.45 23.60
C MET A 86 -5.28 -12.21 23.44
N MET A 87 -4.89 -11.16 22.73
CA MET A 87 -3.49 -10.77 22.59
C MET A 87 -2.92 -10.30 23.94
N ALA A 88 -3.67 -9.48 24.69
CA ALA A 88 -3.27 -9.02 26.02
C ALA A 88 -3.12 -10.18 27.03
N GLU A 89 -4.03 -11.15 27.01
CA GLU A 89 -3.94 -12.37 27.82
C GLU A 89 -2.71 -13.20 27.43
N ASN A 90 -2.46 -13.38 26.13
CA ASN A 90 -1.29 -14.13 25.67
C ASN A 90 0.03 -13.44 26.07
N ILE A 91 0.12 -12.12 25.90
CA ILE A 91 1.28 -11.33 26.38
C ILE A 91 1.50 -11.57 27.87
N THR A 92 0.45 -11.51 28.69
CA THR A 92 0.55 -11.72 30.14
C THR A 92 1.09 -13.12 30.46
N ALA A 93 0.61 -14.15 29.77
CA ALA A 93 1.07 -15.53 29.94
C ALA A 93 2.53 -15.71 29.51
N LYS A 94 2.94 -15.14 28.38
CA LYS A 94 4.33 -15.21 27.90
C LYS A 94 5.30 -14.46 28.82
N ILE A 95 4.90 -13.29 29.34
CA ILE A 95 5.73 -12.55 30.31
C ILE A 95 5.93 -13.37 31.60
N ALA A 96 4.89 -14.05 32.09
CA ALA A 96 5.04 -14.92 33.25
C ALA A 96 5.99 -16.10 33.00
N ALA A 97 6.07 -16.59 31.76
CA ALA A 97 6.97 -17.68 31.37
C ALA A 97 8.41 -17.24 31.11
N THR A 98 8.61 -16.11 30.43
CA THR A 98 9.93 -15.59 30.06
C THR A 98 10.57 -14.74 31.17
N GLY A 99 9.76 -14.19 32.07
CA GLY A 99 10.17 -13.20 33.05
C GLY A 99 10.56 -11.85 32.44
N SER A 100 10.27 -11.60 31.16
CA SER A 100 10.69 -10.38 30.43
C SER A 100 9.55 -9.84 29.60
N ALA A 101 9.16 -8.59 29.84
CA ALA A 101 8.13 -7.90 29.08
C ALA A 101 8.41 -7.88 27.56
N PRO A 102 9.55 -7.34 27.07
CA PRO A 102 9.77 -7.22 25.63
C PRO A 102 9.89 -8.58 24.94
N GLN A 103 10.48 -9.59 25.60
CA GLN A 103 10.53 -10.95 25.03
C GLN A 103 9.15 -11.59 25.01
N GLY A 104 8.38 -11.50 26.11
CA GLY A 104 7.04 -12.06 26.20
C GLY A 104 6.07 -11.48 25.16
N ILE A 105 6.18 -10.17 24.89
CA ILE A 105 5.41 -9.49 23.83
C ILE A 105 5.74 -10.06 22.45
N LEU A 106 7.04 -10.18 22.12
CA LEU A 106 7.48 -10.72 20.82
C LEU A 106 7.08 -12.17 20.64
N ASP A 107 7.21 -12.99 21.69
CA ASP A 107 6.83 -14.40 21.68
C ASP A 107 5.31 -14.58 21.49
N ALA A 108 4.50 -13.75 22.16
CA ALA A 108 3.04 -13.77 22.01
C ALA A 108 2.61 -13.40 20.57
N ALA A 109 3.20 -12.32 20.03
CA ALA A 109 2.92 -11.89 18.67
C ALA A 109 3.33 -12.95 17.63
N ASN A 110 4.51 -13.55 17.80
CA ASN A 110 5.01 -14.55 16.87
C ASN A 110 4.21 -15.87 16.94
N GLU A 111 3.79 -16.31 18.13
CA GLU A 111 2.92 -17.48 18.27
C GLU A 111 1.59 -17.28 17.54
N GLN A 112 0.96 -16.11 17.72
CA GLN A 112 -0.30 -15.82 17.04
C GLN A 112 -0.10 -15.69 15.53
N ALA A 113 0.99 -15.07 15.08
CA ALA A 113 1.34 -14.97 13.66
C ALA A 113 1.54 -16.36 13.01
N GLN A 114 2.20 -17.29 13.70
CA GLN A 114 2.39 -18.66 13.21
C GLN A 114 1.07 -19.42 13.01
N LEU A 115 0.06 -19.17 13.85
CA LEU A 115 -1.28 -19.76 13.67
C LEU A 115 -1.95 -19.28 12.38
N PHE A 116 -1.75 -18.01 12.01
CA PHE A 116 -2.28 -17.46 10.76
C PHE A 116 -1.52 -17.96 9.52
N GLU A 117 -0.20 -18.14 9.61
CA GLU A 117 0.59 -18.69 8.51
C GLU A 117 0.24 -20.14 8.17
N GLN A 118 -0.18 -20.92 9.17
CA GLN A 118 -0.63 -22.32 8.98
C GLN A 118 -1.92 -22.45 8.17
N MET A 119 -2.63 -21.34 7.93
CA MET A 119 -3.91 -21.35 7.19
C MET A 119 -3.72 -21.28 5.66
N GLU A 120 -2.48 -21.20 5.15
CA GLU A 120 -2.11 -21.22 3.72
C GLU A 120 -2.94 -20.28 2.80
N ASP A 121 -3.37 -19.13 3.31
CA ASP A 121 -4.11 -18.09 2.57
C ASP A 121 -3.32 -16.77 2.55
N GLU A 122 -3.28 -16.08 1.40
CA GLU A 122 -2.56 -14.81 1.24
C GLU A 122 -3.06 -13.71 2.20
N TYR A 123 -4.36 -13.69 2.51
CA TYR A 123 -4.94 -12.75 3.47
C TYR A 123 -4.44 -13.01 4.89
N PHE A 124 -4.36 -14.29 5.30
CA PHE A 124 -3.86 -14.66 6.62
C PHE A 124 -2.34 -14.50 6.72
N ALA A 125 -1.60 -14.73 5.65
CA ALA A 125 -0.16 -14.44 5.60
C ALA A 125 0.12 -12.94 5.81
N ALA A 126 -0.66 -12.05 5.18
CA ALA A 126 -0.57 -10.61 5.42
C ALA A 126 -0.88 -10.24 6.88
N ARG A 127 -1.90 -10.86 7.48
CA ARG A 127 -2.23 -10.67 8.91
C ARG A 127 -1.14 -11.12 9.87
N ALA A 128 -0.41 -12.19 9.53
CA ALA A 128 0.70 -12.66 10.36
C ALA A 128 1.83 -11.62 10.42
N VAL A 129 2.11 -10.95 9.30
CA VAL A 129 3.06 -9.83 9.25
C VAL A 129 2.60 -8.67 10.12
N ASP A 130 1.31 -8.30 10.03
CA ASP A 130 0.72 -7.22 10.83
C ASP A 130 0.80 -7.50 12.36
N LEU A 131 0.58 -8.75 12.77
CA LEU A 131 0.71 -9.15 14.19
C LEU A 131 2.14 -8.99 14.70
N ARG A 132 3.14 -9.38 13.89
CA ARG A 132 4.56 -9.21 14.26
C ARG A 132 4.95 -7.73 14.32
N ASP A 133 4.42 -6.88 13.42
CA ASP A 133 4.62 -5.41 13.48
C ASP A 133 4.07 -4.85 14.81
N VAL A 134 2.82 -5.20 15.15
CA VAL A 134 2.20 -4.81 16.42
C VAL A 134 3.04 -5.23 17.62
N GLY A 135 3.49 -6.49 17.66
CA GLY A 135 4.38 -6.98 18.73
C GLY A 135 5.69 -6.20 18.83
N LYS A 136 6.37 -5.97 17.70
CA LYS A 136 7.61 -5.18 17.65
C LYS A 136 7.39 -3.76 18.14
N ARG A 137 6.27 -3.12 17.78
CA ARG A 137 5.95 -1.75 18.20
C ARG A 137 5.75 -1.64 19.72
N ILE A 138 5.04 -2.59 20.32
CA ILE A 138 4.87 -2.64 21.80
C ILE A 138 6.22 -2.93 22.47
N ALA A 139 7.01 -3.88 21.94
CA ALA A 139 8.33 -4.21 22.49
C ALA A 139 9.32 -3.03 22.42
N LYS A 140 9.36 -2.29 21.30
CA LYS A 140 10.17 -1.06 21.14
C LYS A 140 9.86 -0.03 22.22
N TYR A 141 8.58 0.17 22.54
CA TYR A 141 8.16 1.08 23.61
C TYR A 141 8.73 0.64 24.97
N VAL A 142 8.61 -0.65 25.32
CA VAL A 142 9.14 -1.19 26.58
C VAL A 142 10.67 -1.09 26.65
N LEU A 143 11.35 -1.32 25.53
CA LEU A 143 12.81 -1.23 25.42
C LEU A 143 13.33 0.20 25.41
N GLY A 144 12.45 1.21 25.30
CA GLY A 144 12.84 2.61 25.15
C GLY A 144 13.62 2.87 23.86
N VAL A 145 13.39 2.05 22.83
CA VAL A 145 13.98 2.24 21.51
C VAL A 145 13.42 3.55 20.97
N LYS A 146 14.28 4.54 20.81
CA LYS A 146 13.88 5.77 20.14
C LYS A 146 13.68 5.45 18.67
N GLU A 147 12.50 5.76 18.16
CA GLU A 147 12.30 5.88 16.72
C GLU A 147 13.34 6.88 16.18
N PRO A 148 13.93 6.63 15.00
CA PRO A 148 14.94 7.53 14.45
C PRO A 148 14.40 8.96 14.40
N GLU A 149 15.18 9.93 14.88
CA GLU A 149 14.85 11.34 14.67
C GLU A 149 15.03 11.64 13.18
N ILE A 150 13.92 11.63 12.44
CA ILE A 150 13.90 12.05 11.05
C ILE A 150 14.11 13.55 11.06
N GLY A 151 15.30 13.99 10.61
CA GLY A 151 15.58 15.40 10.41
C GLY A 151 14.65 16.04 9.39
N SER A 152 14.89 17.30 9.05
CA SER A 152 14.13 18.00 8.00
C SER A 152 14.46 17.54 6.57
N SER A 153 15.45 16.65 6.39
CA SER A 153 15.89 16.15 5.08
C SER A 153 15.09 14.93 4.63
N GLN A 154 14.90 14.79 3.31
CA GLN A 154 14.31 13.57 2.75
C GLN A 154 15.25 12.37 2.94
N VAL A 155 14.71 11.23 3.36
CA VAL A 155 15.46 10.00 3.61
C VAL A 155 15.04 8.88 2.66
N ILE A 156 15.95 7.96 2.38
CA ILE A 156 15.65 6.69 1.73
C ILE A 156 15.50 5.64 2.82
N LEU A 157 14.29 5.09 2.96
CA LEU A 157 14.01 4.03 3.91
C LEU A 157 14.57 2.71 3.39
N VAL A 158 15.37 2.03 4.20
CA VAL A 158 16.00 0.76 3.82
C VAL A 158 15.80 -0.26 4.93
N GLY A 159 15.24 -1.43 4.62
CA GLY A 159 15.03 -2.50 5.61
C GLY A 159 14.80 -3.85 4.94
N GLU A 160 15.12 -4.95 5.63
CA GLU A 160 14.87 -6.30 5.09
C GLU A 160 13.37 -6.46 4.84
N GLU A 161 12.61 -6.15 5.88
CA GLU A 161 11.20 -5.82 5.84
C GLU A 161 11.01 -4.49 6.56
N ILE A 162 10.08 -3.66 6.10
CA ILE A 162 9.71 -2.42 6.77
C ILE A 162 8.29 -2.58 7.29
N GLU A 163 8.07 -2.18 8.53
CA GLU A 163 6.74 -2.14 9.11
C GLU A 163 5.86 -1.11 8.34
N PRO A 164 4.67 -1.48 7.82
CA PRO A 164 3.78 -0.54 7.12
C PRO A 164 3.49 0.72 7.94
N SER A 165 3.47 0.56 9.26
CA SER A 165 3.24 1.59 10.24
C SER A 165 4.33 2.68 10.28
N VAL A 166 5.58 2.35 9.88
CA VAL A 166 6.68 3.32 9.73
C VAL A 166 6.44 4.23 8.54
N VAL A 167 6.17 3.65 7.37
CA VAL A 167 5.92 4.42 6.14
C VAL A 167 4.66 5.27 6.28
N ALA A 168 3.57 4.71 6.84
CA ALA A 168 2.33 5.46 7.06
C ALA A 168 2.50 6.64 8.03
N GLY A 169 3.30 6.45 9.08
CA GLY A 169 3.55 7.46 10.12
C GLY A 169 4.34 8.67 9.64
N MET A 170 5.21 8.49 8.64
CA MET A 170 6.05 9.55 8.10
C MET A 170 5.30 10.44 7.08
N PRO A 171 5.55 11.76 7.09
CA PRO A 171 5.14 12.66 6.01
C PRO A 171 5.72 12.22 4.66
N THR A 172 4.92 12.31 3.60
CA THR A 172 5.34 11.92 2.24
C THR A 172 6.57 12.71 1.80
N GLU A 173 6.67 13.98 2.18
CA GLU A 173 7.76 14.88 1.81
C GLU A 173 9.10 14.48 2.46
N GLN A 174 9.08 13.69 3.53
CA GLN A 174 10.29 13.22 4.21
C GLN A 174 10.80 11.89 3.67
N ILE A 175 10.02 11.17 2.85
CA ILE A 175 10.45 9.90 2.26
C ILE A 175 10.81 10.13 0.78
N ALA A 176 12.11 10.14 0.48
CA ALA A 176 12.59 10.22 -0.90
C ALA A 176 12.39 8.90 -1.66
N GLY A 177 12.54 7.76 -0.98
CA GLY A 177 12.46 6.44 -1.61
C GLY A 177 12.41 5.30 -0.60
N VAL A 178 12.10 4.10 -1.07
CA VAL A 178 12.04 2.87 -0.26
C VAL A 178 12.83 1.74 -0.92
N ILE A 179 13.65 1.04 -0.12
CA ILE A 179 14.41 -0.14 -0.54
C ILE A 179 14.07 -1.28 0.42
N LEU A 180 13.54 -2.40 -0.10
CA LEU A 180 13.28 -3.59 0.69
C LEU A 180 14.19 -4.76 0.29
N GLY A 181 14.75 -5.44 1.29
CA GLY A 181 15.54 -6.66 1.12
C GLY A 181 14.69 -7.81 0.59
N SER A 182 13.54 -8.04 1.23
CA SER A 182 12.50 -8.98 0.85
C SER A 182 11.14 -8.27 0.69
N GLY A 183 10.21 -8.93 0.00
CA GLY A 183 8.86 -8.39 -0.20
C GLY A 183 8.30 -8.61 -1.59
N SER A 184 6.97 -8.63 -1.66
CA SER A 184 6.22 -8.72 -2.91
C SER A 184 5.73 -7.33 -3.35
N ALA A 185 5.34 -7.21 -4.63
CA ALA A 185 4.68 -6.00 -5.12
C ALA A 185 3.30 -5.75 -4.47
N THR A 186 2.80 -6.72 -3.68
CA THR A 186 1.53 -6.69 -2.95
C THR A 186 1.69 -6.38 -1.46
N SER A 187 2.93 -6.20 -0.96
CA SER A 187 3.15 -5.81 0.43
C SER A 187 2.49 -4.47 0.75
N HIS A 188 1.91 -4.33 1.95
CA HIS A 188 1.30 -3.08 2.41
C HIS A 188 2.25 -1.88 2.30
N VAL A 189 3.56 -2.06 2.55
CA VAL A 189 4.56 -0.99 2.33
C VAL A 189 4.56 -0.51 0.88
N VAL A 190 4.54 -1.44 -0.07
CA VAL A 190 4.58 -1.13 -1.50
C VAL A 190 3.28 -0.47 -1.93
N ILE A 191 2.14 -0.90 -1.39
CA ILE A 191 0.84 -0.28 -1.64
C ILE A 191 0.84 1.17 -1.14
N ILE A 192 1.30 1.41 0.09
CA ILE A 192 1.42 2.75 0.68
C ILE A 192 2.37 3.63 -0.15
N ALA A 193 3.55 3.12 -0.50
CA ALA A 193 4.53 3.82 -1.31
C ALA A 193 3.97 4.17 -2.71
N LYS A 194 3.19 3.26 -3.31
CA LYS A 194 2.58 3.44 -4.63
C LYS A 194 1.53 4.55 -4.60
N ALA A 195 0.67 4.56 -3.59
CA ALA A 195 -0.34 5.60 -3.41
C ALA A 195 0.29 6.99 -3.23
N ARG A 196 1.51 7.04 -2.67
CA ARG A 196 2.28 8.29 -2.45
C ARG A 196 3.29 8.58 -3.57
N ALA A 197 3.32 7.78 -4.63
CA ALA A 197 4.27 7.88 -5.75
C ALA A 197 5.76 7.90 -5.31
N ILE A 198 6.10 7.15 -4.25
CA ILE A 198 7.45 7.07 -3.70
C ILE A 198 8.27 6.02 -4.48
N PRO A 199 9.40 6.38 -5.11
CA PRO A 199 10.27 5.44 -5.81
C PRO A 199 10.65 4.25 -4.93
N THR A 200 10.48 3.02 -5.44
CA THR A 200 10.65 1.81 -4.62
C THR A 200 11.32 0.68 -5.38
N VAL A 201 12.32 0.06 -4.74
CA VAL A 201 13.04 -1.14 -5.23
C VAL A 201 12.94 -2.25 -4.19
N LEU A 202 12.66 -3.47 -4.65
CA LEU A 202 12.51 -4.66 -3.81
C LEU A 202 13.55 -5.72 -4.16
N GLY A 203 13.73 -6.70 -3.28
CA GLY A 203 14.41 -7.95 -3.60
C GLY A 203 15.92 -7.80 -3.74
N ILE A 204 16.54 -6.95 -2.92
CA ILE A 204 18.01 -6.87 -2.86
C ILE A 204 18.63 -7.98 -2.00
N GLY A 205 17.82 -8.70 -1.20
CA GLY A 205 18.23 -9.78 -0.32
C GLY A 205 19.39 -9.39 0.60
N ASP A 206 20.33 -10.31 0.79
CA ASP A 206 21.51 -10.14 1.66
C ASP A 206 22.37 -8.91 1.34
N LYS A 207 22.24 -8.33 0.14
CA LYS A 207 22.95 -7.10 -0.25
C LYS A 207 22.52 -5.89 0.55
N ILE A 208 21.40 -5.97 1.29
CA ILE A 208 21.00 -4.93 2.22
C ILE A 208 22.05 -4.64 3.28
N SER A 209 22.87 -5.64 3.64
CA SER A 209 23.98 -5.50 4.59
C SER A 209 25.11 -4.57 4.11
N LEU A 210 25.13 -4.22 2.81
CA LEU A 210 26.08 -3.28 2.21
C LEU A 210 25.69 -1.81 2.46
N ILE A 211 24.43 -1.57 2.86
CA ILE A 211 23.87 -0.25 3.10
C ILE A 211 23.89 0.00 4.61
N SER A 212 24.56 1.07 5.03
CA SER A 212 24.62 1.51 6.42
C SER A 212 23.72 2.72 6.66
N ASP A 213 23.29 2.90 7.90
CA ASP A 213 22.54 4.09 8.31
C ASP A 213 23.37 5.36 8.04
N GLY A 214 22.75 6.38 7.45
CA GLY A 214 23.44 7.61 7.05
C GLY A 214 24.36 7.50 5.83
N ASP A 215 24.35 6.36 5.10
CA ASP A 215 24.93 6.35 3.76
C ASP A 215 24.09 7.22 2.83
N GLU A 216 24.73 7.95 1.91
CA GLU A 216 24.01 8.55 0.80
C GLU A 216 23.74 7.50 -0.27
N VAL A 217 22.50 7.45 -0.76
CA VAL A 217 22.08 6.50 -1.79
C VAL A 217 21.34 7.22 -2.91
N ILE A 218 21.59 6.79 -4.14
CA ILE A 218 20.76 7.10 -5.31
C ILE A 218 19.93 5.86 -5.65
N LEU A 219 18.62 6.04 -5.76
CA LEU A 219 17.65 5.01 -6.07
C LEU A 219 16.97 5.30 -7.41
N ASP A 220 17.08 4.40 -8.38
CA ASP A 220 16.28 4.42 -9.61
C ASP A 220 15.23 3.30 -9.56
N GLY A 221 14.03 3.66 -9.12
CA GLY A 221 12.90 2.74 -9.01
C GLY A 221 12.37 2.22 -10.35
N SER A 222 12.80 2.79 -11.47
CA SER A 222 12.42 2.34 -12.82
C SER A 222 13.31 1.18 -13.28
N ARG A 223 14.61 1.28 -13.05
CA ARG A 223 15.60 0.26 -13.46
C ARG A 223 15.92 -0.76 -12.38
N GLY A 224 15.58 -0.43 -11.13
CA GLY A 224 15.97 -1.18 -9.93
C GLY A 224 17.41 -0.89 -9.48
N ASP A 225 18.04 0.18 -9.97
CA ASP A 225 19.44 0.48 -9.67
C ASP A 225 19.54 1.24 -8.34
N ILE A 226 20.50 0.84 -7.50
CA ILE A 226 20.79 1.48 -6.21
C ILE A 226 22.30 1.75 -6.18
N VAL A 227 22.68 3.02 -6.08
CA VAL A 227 24.09 3.45 -5.98
C VAL A 227 24.36 3.90 -4.56
N ILE A 228 25.21 3.15 -3.85
CA ILE A 228 25.57 3.38 -2.46
C ILE A 228 26.85 4.22 -2.41
N ARG A 229 26.85 5.28 -1.60
CA ARG A 229 27.95 6.25 -1.47
C ARG A 229 28.42 6.74 -2.85
N PRO A 230 27.54 7.38 -3.63
CA PRO A 230 27.82 7.77 -5.00
C PRO A 230 29.05 8.68 -5.08
N THR A 231 29.82 8.54 -6.15
CA THR A 231 30.85 9.52 -6.51
C THR A 231 30.19 10.81 -7.03
N GLU A 232 30.95 11.91 -7.07
CA GLU A 232 30.46 13.18 -7.62
C GLU A 232 30.06 13.05 -9.11
N GLU A 233 30.75 12.19 -9.85
CA GLU A 233 30.43 11.88 -11.25
C GLU A 233 29.07 11.17 -11.37
N GLU A 234 28.80 10.18 -10.52
CA GLU A 234 27.50 9.48 -10.48
C GLU A 234 26.38 10.43 -10.02
N ARG A 235 26.65 11.28 -9.02
CA ARG A 235 25.71 12.30 -8.56
C ARG A 235 25.31 13.22 -9.72
N SER A 236 26.28 13.80 -10.43
CA SER A 236 26.01 14.70 -11.57
C SER A 236 25.24 14.01 -12.70
N LEU A 237 25.55 12.74 -12.98
CA LEU A 237 24.83 11.93 -13.97
C LEU A 237 23.35 11.76 -13.60
N TYR A 238 23.06 11.42 -12.34
CA TYR A 238 21.68 11.21 -11.89
C TYR A 238 20.92 12.53 -11.68
N GLU A 239 21.58 13.60 -11.26
CA GLU A 239 20.99 14.95 -11.26
C GLU A 239 20.55 15.37 -12.66
N THR A 240 21.40 15.14 -13.67
CA THR A 240 21.04 15.39 -15.08
C THR A 240 19.81 14.58 -15.49
N LYS A 241 19.74 13.29 -15.13
CA LYS A 241 18.56 12.45 -15.40
C LYS A 241 17.30 12.96 -14.69
N ILE A 242 17.41 13.41 -13.44
CA ILE A 242 16.29 14.00 -12.69
C ILE A 242 15.81 15.27 -13.38
N GLU A 243 16.71 16.13 -13.84
CA GLU A 243 16.34 17.32 -14.60
C GLU A 243 15.66 16.99 -15.93
N GLU A 244 16.17 16.00 -16.67
CA GLU A 244 15.56 15.52 -17.91
C GLU A 244 14.16 14.96 -17.66
N GLN A 245 13.96 14.17 -16.60
CA GLN A 245 12.65 13.67 -16.19
C GLN A 245 11.70 14.81 -15.84
N LYS A 246 12.16 15.83 -15.09
CA LYS A 246 11.37 17.03 -14.77
C LYS A 246 10.99 17.80 -16.03
N LYS A 247 11.93 18.01 -16.95
CA LYS A 247 11.68 18.69 -18.25
C LYS A 247 10.67 17.91 -19.08
N LEU A 248 10.78 16.58 -19.12
CA LEU A 248 9.87 15.72 -19.86
C LEU A 248 8.47 15.70 -19.24
N ALA A 249 8.37 15.61 -17.92
CA ALA A 249 7.10 15.71 -17.19
C ALA A 249 6.42 17.06 -17.42
N ALA A 250 7.18 18.17 -17.36
CA ALA A 250 6.68 19.50 -17.67
C ALA A 250 6.25 19.62 -19.14
N HIS A 251 6.99 19.02 -20.07
CA HIS A 251 6.63 18.96 -21.48
C HIS A 251 5.28 18.24 -21.67
N TYR A 252 5.11 17.05 -21.09
CA TYR A 252 3.85 16.30 -21.17
C TYR A 252 2.68 17.01 -20.49
N ALA A 253 2.91 17.64 -19.33
CA ALA A 253 1.89 18.44 -18.65
C ALA A 253 1.41 19.60 -19.54
N ALA A 254 2.30 20.20 -20.34
CA ALA A 254 1.91 21.24 -21.31
C ALA A 254 1.12 20.70 -22.52
N LEU A 255 1.17 19.38 -22.79
CA LEU A 255 0.36 18.76 -23.84
C LEU A 255 -1.06 18.43 -23.39
N LYS A 256 -1.33 18.45 -22.08
CA LYS A 256 -2.61 18.06 -21.47
C LYS A 256 -3.84 18.67 -22.16
N ASP A 257 -3.79 19.97 -22.44
CA ASP A 257 -4.92 20.71 -22.99
C ASP A 257 -4.93 20.76 -24.54
N LEU A 258 -3.95 20.12 -25.19
CA LEU A 258 -3.88 20.06 -26.65
C LEU A 258 -4.73 18.91 -27.21
N PRO A 259 -5.40 19.10 -28.36
CA PRO A 259 -6.16 18.02 -28.99
C PRO A 259 -5.20 16.94 -29.53
N ALA A 260 -5.61 15.68 -29.41
CA ALA A 260 -4.85 14.56 -29.93
C ALA A 260 -5.00 14.44 -31.46
N VAL A 261 -4.13 15.15 -32.19
CA VAL A 261 -4.13 15.22 -33.66
C VAL A 261 -2.76 14.83 -34.20
N THR A 262 -2.72 13.92 -35.17
CA THR A 262 -1.49 13.51 -35.85
C THR A 262 -0.91 14.64 -36.71
N LYS A 263 0.35 14.53 -37.14
CA LYS A 263 1.03 15.55 -37.96
C LYS A 263 0.35 15.82 -39.31
N ASP A 264 -0.39 14.84 -39.82
CA ASP A 264 -1.19 14.89 -41.05
C ASP A 264 -2.67 15.20 -40.81
N GLY A 265 -3.08 15.51 -39.57
CA GLY A 265 -4.39 16.08 -39.25
C GLY A 265 -5.46 15.08 -38.82
N ALA A 266 -5.15 13.80 -38.61
CA ALA A 266 -6.11 12.83 -38.10
C ALA A 266 -6.31 13.00 -36.59
N ARG A 267 -7.55 13.23 -36.16
CA ARG A 267 -7.91 13.29 -34.74
C ARG A 267 -8.11 11.88 -34.18
N VAL A 268 -7.59 11.63 -32.99
CA VAL A 268 -7.88 10.44 -32.17
C VAL A 268 -8.48 10.89 -30.84
N GLU A 269 -9.31 10.06 -30.22
CA GLU A 269 -9.84 10.33 -28.88
C GLU A 269 -8.93 9.67 -27.84
N LEU A 270 -8.38 10.46 -26.93
CA LEU A 270 -7.61 9.95 -25.80
C LEU A 270 -8.50 9.87 -24.56
N THR A 271 -9.02 8.68 -24.27
CA THR A 271 -9.90 8.44 -23.13
C THR A 271 -9.26 7.54 -22.08
N ALA A 272 -9.74 7.61 -20.84
CA ALA A 272 -9.19 6.87 -19.72
C ALA A 272 -9.91 5.53 -19.47
N ASN A 273 -9.14 4.56 -18.97
CA ASN A 273 -9.66 3.33 -18.40
C ASN A 273 -9.71 3.49 -16.88
N ILE A 274 -10.88 3.34 -16.28
CA ILE A 274 -11.11 3.55 -14.84
C ILE A 274 -11.70 2.31 -14.17
N GLY A 275 -11.45 2.17 -12.87
CA GLY A 275 -12.08 1.18 -12.01
C GLY A 275 -13.10 1.79 -11.04
N THR A 276 -12.92 3.05 -10.66
CA THR A 276 -13.81 3.80 -9.77
C THR A 276 -14.13 5.18 -10.32
N HIS A 277 -15.22 5.78 -9.84
CA HIS A 277 -15.60 7.16 -10.19
C HIS A 277 -14.60 8.22 -9.68
N MET A 278 -13.70 7.87 -8.76
CA MET A 278 -12.63 8.76 -8.28
C MET A 278 -11.49 8.87 -9.30
N ASP A 279 -11.28 7.83 -10.11
CA ASP A 279 -10.22 7.80 -11.12
C ASP A 279 -10.47 8.81 -12.26
N VAL A 280 -11.72 9.29 -12.42
CA VAL A 280 -12.08 10.28 -13.44
C VAL A 280 -11.36 11.61 -13.20
N ASP A 281 -11.33 12.10 -11.96
CA ASP A 281 -10.69 13.38 -11.64
C ASP A 281 -9.19 13.31 -11.95
N ASN A 282 -8.55 12.21 -11.54
CA ASN A 282 -7.15 11.93 -11.86
C ASN A 282 -6.93 11.85 -13.38
N ALA A 283 -7.78 11.14 -14.13
CA ALA A 283 -7.67 11.05 -15.58
C ALA A 283 -7.77 12.44 -16.26
N LEU A 284 -8.68 13.29 -15.78
CA LEU A 284 -8.84 14.66 -16.27
C LEU A 284 -7.60 15.52 -15.96
N THR A 285 -6.87 15.26 -14.87
CA THR A 285 -5.59 15.95 -14.62
C THR A 285 -4.53 15.65 -15.69
N TYR A 286 -4.62 14.49 -16.37
CA TYR A 286 -3.71 14.07 -17.44
C TYR A 286 -4.23 14.39 -18.85
N GLY A 287 -5.39 15.05 -18.98
CA GLY A 287 -5.92 15.51 -20.27
C GLY A 287 -6.75 14.45 -21.00
N ALA A 288 -7.27 13.45 -20.28
CA ALA A 288 -8.23 12.53 -20.87
C ALA A 288 -9.48 13.28 -21.35
N GLU A 289 -9.90 13.02 -22.59
CA GLU A 289 -11.10 13.60 -23.20
C GLU A 289 -12.39 12.96 -22.65
N GLY A 290 -12.30 11.90 -21.84
CA GLY A 290 -13.45 11.17 -21.31
C GLY A 290 -13.05 9.80 -20.77
N VAL A 291 -14.01 8.90 -20.64
CA VAL A 291 -13.81 7.53 -20.15
C VAL A 291 -14.11 6.54 -21.28
N GLY A 292 -13.08 5.83 -21.73
CA GLY A 292 -13.18 4.82 -22.80
C GLY A 292 -13.51 3.43 -22.26
N LEU A 293 -13.32 3.22 -20.95
CA LEU A 293 -13.71 2.00 -20.26
C LEU A 293 -13.86 2.24 -18.76
N PHE A 294 -15.09 2.22 -18.25
CA PHE A 294 -15.36 2.00 -16.83
C PHE A 294 -15.52 0.50 -16.61
N ARG A 295 -14.57 -0.09 -15.89
CA ARG A 295 -14.63 -1.46 -15.36
C ARG A 295 -15.58 -1.55 -14.17
N SER A 296 -16.83 -1.93 -14.41
CA SER A 296 -17.86 -1.96 -13.36
C SER A 296 -17.64 -3.05 -12.30
N GLU A 297 -16.77 -4.03 -12.56
CA GLU A 297 -16.52 -5.17 -11.67
C GLU A 297 -16.04 -4.75 -10.28
N PHE A 298 -15.31 -3.64 -10.18
CA PHE A 298 -14.79 -3.16 -8.89
C PHE A 298 -15.90 -2.74 -7.92
N ILE A 299 -17.07 -2.34 -8.42
CA ILE A 299 -18.26 -2.06 -7.60
C ILE A 299 -18.73 -3.34 -6.90
N PHE A 300 -18.64 -4.48 -7.60
CA PHE A 300 -19.01 -5.79 -7.07
C PHE A 300 -17.93 -6.35 -6.14
N MET A 301 -16.66 -6.21 -6.51
CA MET A 301 -15.53 -6.68 -5.68
C MET A 301 -15.37 -5.91 -4.37
N GLY A 302 -15.73 -4.63 -4.34
CA GLY A 302 -15.67 -3.79 -3.14
C GLY A 302 -16.81 -4.01 -2.14
N SER A 303 -17.75 -4.90 -2.44
CA SER A 303 -18.92 -5.18 -1.60
C SER A 303 -18.89 -6.61 -1.07
N THR A 304 -19.37 -6.82 0.17
CA THR A 304 -19.57 -8.17 0.74
C THR A 304 -20.88 -8.81 0.28
N THR A 305 -21.74 -8.04 -0.37
CA THR A 305 -23.05 -8.45 -0.90
C THR A 305 -23.26 -7.93 -2.32
N ILE A 306 -24.25 -8.45 -3.04
CA ILE A 306 -24.59 -7.97 -4.38
C ILE A 306 -24.99 -6.48 -4.30
N PRO A 307 -24.28 -5.56 -4.97
CA PRO A 307 -24.60 -4.13 -4.96
C PRO A 307 -26.00 -3.86 -5.52
N THR A 308 -26.76 -3.00 -4.84
CA THR A 308 -28.12 -2.67 -5.29
C THR A 308 -28.11 -1.81 -6.56
N GLU A 309 -29.25 -1.71 -7.26
CA GLU A 309 -29.41 -0.77 -8.39
C GLU A 309 -29.02 0.66 -7.98
N GLU A 310 -29.35 1.07 -6.75
CA GLU A 310 -29.10 2.43 -6.27
C GLU A 310 -27.61 2.67 -5.98
N ASP A 311 -26.89 1.69 -5.45
CA ASP A 311 -25.44 1.79 -5.24
C ASP A 311 -24.70 1.91 -6.57
N GLN A 312 -25.11 1.09 -7.55
CA GLN A 312 -24.58 1.12 -8.91
C GLN A 312 -24.91 2.44 -9.60
N PHE A 313 -26.15 2.93 -9.49
CA PHE A 313 -26.59 4.20 -10.07
C PHE A 313 -25.76 5.38 -9.54
N LYS A 314 -25.52 5.45 -8.22
CA LYS A 314 -24.69 6.51 -7.62
C LYS A 314 -23.27 6.51 -8.21
N ALA A 315 -22.65 5.33 -8.31
CA ALA A 315 -21.31 5.20 -8.86
C ALA A 315 -21.23 5.58 -10.35
N TYR A 316 -22.18 5.11 -11.16
CA TYR A 316 -22.24 5.41 -12.59
C TYR A 316 -22.56 6.88 -12.85
N ARG A 317 -23.55 7.44 -12.14
CA ARG A 317 -23.90 8.86 -12.23
C ARG A 317 -22.70 9.74 -11.92
N ALA A 318 -21.98 9.45 -10.83
CA ALA A 318 -20.80 10.22 -10.45
C ALA A 318 -19.73 10.23 -11.55
N ALA A 319 -19.48 9.09 -12.21
CA ALA A 319 -18.52 9.03 -13.31
C ALA A 319 -19.00 9.78 -14.56
N VAL A 320 -20.28 9.62 -14.92
CA VAL A 320 -20.89 10.30 -16.08
C VAL A 320 -20.91 11.81 -15.90
N GLU A 321 -21.35 12.32 -14.74
CA GLU A 321 -21.36 13.76 -14.43
C GLU A 321 -19.93 14.35 -14.52
N LYS A 322 -18.93 13.62 -14.02
CA LYS A 322 -17.52 14.05 -14.09
C LYS A 322 -16.94 14.05 -15.50
N CYS A 323 -17.47 13.25 -16.43
CA CYS A 323 -17.05 13.30 -17.83
C CYS A 323 -17.46 14.60 -18.53
N GLY A 324 -18.36 15.41 -17.92
CA GLY A 324 -18.65 16.77 -18.37
C GLY A 324 -19.27 16.85 -19.78
N GLY A 325 -20.05 15.83 -20.17
CA GLY A 325 -20.65 15.71 -21.51
C GLY A 325 -19.76 15.02 -22.55
N ASN A 326 -18.57 14.57 -22.16
CA ASN A 326 -17.77 13.68 -23.00
C ASN A 326 -18.14 12.21 -22.79
N ILE A 327 -17.67 11.35 -23.70
CA ILE A 327 -18.02 9.92 -23.71
C ILE A 327 -17.63 9.23 -22.39
N CYS A 328 -18.56 8.43 -21.85
CA CYS A 328 -18.34 7.56 -20.71
C CYS A 328 -18.80 6.13 -21.06
N VAL A 329 -17.85 5.28 -21.46
CA VAL A 329 -18.15 3.90 -21.85
C VAL A 329 -18.17 3.01 -20.61
N ILE A 330 -19.36 2.67 -20.12
CA ILE A 330 -19.53 1.75 -19.00
C ILE A 330 -19.64 0.32 -19.52
N ARG A 331 -18.68 -0.52 -19.15
CA ARG A 331 -18.73 -1.95 -19.45
C ARG A 331 -19.55 -2.66 -18.38
N THR A 332 -20.50 -3.47 -18.80
CA THR A 332 -21.23 -4.38 -17.89
C THR A 332 -20.27 -5.32 -17.20
N MET A 333 -20.69 -5.86 -16.06
CA MET A 333 -19.84 -6.63 -15.16
C MET A 333 -19.17 -7.84 -15.87
N ASP A 334 -17.84 -7.86 -15.88
CA ASP A 334 -16.93 -8.92 -16.38
C ASP A 334 -16.20 -9.63 -15.22
N ILE A 335 -16.98 -10.38 -14.44
CA ILE A 335 -16.52 -11.21 -13.31
C ILE A 335 -16.55 -12.70 -13.67
N GLY A 336 -16.05 -13.54 -12.76
CA GLY A 336 -15.80 -14.96 -13.02
C GLY A 336 -14.39 -15.16 -13.56
N GLY A 337 -13.91 -16.39 -13.56
CA GLY A 337 -12.51 -16.62 -13.87
C GLY A 337 -11.60 -16.62 -12.64
N ASP A 338 -10.60 -15.75 -12.70
CA ASP A 338 -9.61 -15.43 -11.68
C ASP A 338 -10.11 -14.43 -10.61
N LYS A 339 -11.37 -13.98 -10.71
CA LYS A 339 -11.99 -12.99 -9.81
C LYS A 339 -13.20 -13.58 -9.08
N PRO A 340 -13.00 -14.48 -8.10
CA PRO A 340 -14.10 -15.09 -7.37
C PRO A 340 -14.80 -14.06 -6.47
N LEU A 341 -16.13 -14.07 -6.51
CA LEU A 341 -16.97 -13.31 -5.58
C LEU A 341 -17.73 -14.32 -4.72
N PRO A 342 -17.37 -14.48 -3.42
CA PRO A 342 -17.94 -15.53 -2.58
C PRO A 342 -19.48 -15.53 -2.54
N TYR A 343 -20.10 -14.34 -2.53
CA TYR A 343 -21.56 -14.20 -2.48
C TYR A 343 -22.28 -14.59 -3.77
N LEU A 344 -21.57 -14.86 -4.88
CA LEU A 344 -22.18 -15.33 -6.12
C LEU A 344 -22.32 -16.84 -6.20
N ASN A 345 -21.63 -17.59 -5.32
CA ASN A 345 -21.67 -19.05 -5.24
C ASN A 345 -21.47 -19.71 -6.62
N ILE A 346 -20.43 -19.29 -7.36
CA ILE A 346 -20.06 -19.90 -8.64
C ILE A 346 -19.17 -21.11 -8.35
N ASP A 347 -19.53 -22.27 -8.88
CA ASP A 347 -18.75 -23.49 -8.72
C ASP A 347 -17.36 -23.35 -9.37
N PRO A 348 -16.32 -23.98 -8.79
CA PRO A 348 -15.00 -24.00 -9.41
C PRO A 348 -15.04 -24.67 -10.79
N GLU A 349 -14.38 -24.05 -11.77
CA GLU A 349 -14.25 -24.58 -13.13
C GLU A 349 -12.81 -24.99 -13.42
N GLU A 350 -12.63 -26.01 -14.26
CA GLU A 350 -11.30 -26.48 -14.69
C GLU A 350 -10.56 -25.41 -15.52
N ASN A 351 -11.29 -24.63 -16.33
CA ASN A 351 -10.74 -23.47 -17.03
C ASN A 351 -11.67 -22.24 -16.89
N PRO A 352 -11.48 -21.46 -15.82
CA PRO A 352 -12.33 -20.31 -15.53
C PRO A 352 -12.26 -19.20 -16.62
N PHE A 353 -11.16 -19.09 -17.38
CA PHE A 353 -11.06 -18.11 -18.47
C PHE A 353 -11.96 -18.44 -19.66
N LEU A 354 -12.22 -19.74 -19.89
CA LEU A 354 -13.08 -20.23 -20.96
C LEU A 354 -14.50 -20.57 -20.48
N GLY A 355 -14.78 -20.41 -19.18
CA GLY A 355 -15.98 -20.87 -18.49
C GLY A 355 -17.06 -19.81 -18.25
N TYR A 356 -17.76 -19.94 -17.14
CA TYR A 356 -18.92 -19.14 -16.74
C TYR A 356 -18.51 -17.77 -16.20
N ARG A 357 -18.38 -16.79 -17.12
CA ARG A 357 -17.92 -15.43 -16.82
C ARG A 357 -18.66 -14.34 -17.60
N ALA A 358 -18.55 -13.11 -17.10
CA ALA A 358 -18.97 -11.88 -17.77
C ALA A 358 -20.43 -11.94 -18.26
N LEU A 359 -20.65 -11.62 -19.54
CA LEU A 359 -21.96 -11.68 -20.16
C LEU A 359 -22.66 -13.03 -19.99
N ARG A 360 -21.93 -14.16 -19.87
CA ARG A 360 -22.55 -15.48 -19.65
C ARG A 360 -23.24 -15.56 -18.29
N ILE A 361 -22.62 -14.99 -17.25
CA ILE A 361 -23.25 -14.82 -15.94
C ILE A 361 -24.44 -13.88 -16.09
N SER A 362 -24.25 -12.72 -16.73
CA SER A 362 -25.32 -11.72 -16.87
C SER A 362 -26.57 -12.24 -17.59
N LEU A 363 -26.40 -13.10 -18.59
CA LEU A 363 -27.51 -13.71 -19.34
C LEU A 363 -28.24 -14.82 -18.58
N ASP A 364 -27.59 -15.45 -17.61
CA ASP A 364 -28.19 -16.52 -16.79
C ASP A 364 -28.76 -15.95 -15.46
N ARG A 365 -28.06 -14.99 -14.87
CA ARG A 365 -28.39 -14.30 -13.61
C ARG A 365 -28.95 -12.91 -13.84
N HIS A 366 -30.20 -12.87 -14.29
CA HIS A 366 -30.93 -11.61 -14.52
C HIS A 366 -31.08 -10.74 -13.26
N ASP A 367 -31.02 -11.33 -12.07
CA ASP A 367 -31.01 -10.62 -10.80
C ASP A 367 -29.78 -9.72 -10.62
N LEU A 368 -28.66 -10.05 -11.27
CA LEU A 368 -27.45 -9.21 -11.32
C LEU A 368 -27.49 -8.22 -12.48
N PHE A 369 -27.93 -8.69 -13.65
CA PHE A 369 -27.83 -7.93 -14.89
C PHE A 369 -28.87 -6.81 -15.01
N LEU A 370 -30.13 -7.06 -14.63
CA LEU A 370 -31.20 -6.06 -14.76
C LEU A 370 -30.95 -4.83 -13.88
N PRO A 371 -30.57 -4.94 -12.59
CA PRO A 371 -30.20 -3.77 -11.79
C PRO A 371 -29.07 -2.96 -12.43
N GLN A 372 -28.04 -3.64 -12.97
CA GLN A 372 -26.92 -2.95 -13.59
C GLN A 372 -27.35 -2.14 -14.82
N ILE A 373 -28.10 -2.75 -15.74
CA ILE A 373 -28.57 -2.05 -16.95
C ILE A 373 -29.48 -0.88 -16.59
N LYS A 374 -30.39 -1.04 -15.63
CA LYS A 374 -31.24 0.06 -15.15
C LYS A 374 -30.42 1.20 -14.56
N ALA A 375 -29.43 0.88 -13.72
CA ALA A 375 -28.54 1.86 -13.14
C ALA A 375 -27.76 2.65 -14.21
N ILE A 376 -27.23 1.97 -15.22
CA ILE A 376 -26.53 2.60 -16.36
C ILE A 376 -27.47 3.51 -17.14
N LEU A 377 -28.68 3.03 -17.49
CA LEU A 377 -29.67 3.81 -18.22
C LEU A 377 -30.12 5.06 -17.43
N ARG A 378 -30.31 4.94 -16.11
CA ARG A 378 -30.61 6.07 -15.23
C ARG A 378 -29.46 7.07 -15.19
N ALA A 379 -28.21 6.60 -15.11
CA ALA A 379 -27.03 7.44 -15.07
C ALA A 379 -26.83 8.23 -16.39
N GLY A 380 -27.16 7.65 -17.54
CA GLY A 380 -27.08 8.31 -18.84
C GLY A 380 -28.02 9.52 -19.03
N LEU A 381 -28.93 9.80 -18.08
CA LEU A 381 -29.69 11.06 -18.06
C LEU A 381 -28.86 12.25 -17.56
N TYR A 382 -27.66 12.02 -17.04
CA TYR A 382 -26.80 13.03 -16.43
C TYR A 382 -25.57 13.40 -17.27
N GLY A 383 -25.36 12.75 -18.42
CA GLY A 383 -24.24 13.02 -19.33
C GLY A 383 -24.08 11.98 -20.42
#